data_AF-A0A1B8ARX0-F1
#
_entry.id   AF-A0A1B8ARX0-F1
#
_cell.length_a   1.000
_cell.length_b   1.000
_cell.length_c   1.000
_cell.angle_alpha   90.00
_cell.angle_beta   90.00
_cell.angle_gamma   90.00
#
_symmetry.space_group_name_H-M   'P 1'
#
loop_
_entity.id
_entity.type
_entity.pdbx_description
1 polymer ?
#
loop_
_entity_poly.entity_id
_entity_poly.type
_entity_poly.pdbx_seq_one_letter_code
_entity_poly.pdbx_strand_id
1 'polypeptide(L)'
;MMEAETPTLQDAFEAQMAETYCKDPPNQGDLWDPILYVWRSPDSGLVKATHLFPRRQARFMNSIFGNGAIEDLFSPNNGLFLHPAIEEALHSGYLAIVPNVELDDMEPWWDKSDVPPSMTIPEWEKREVKNYKVVVLDKRSPGIRQLFANYKDDIAYDWWYLDGRKLLFRSDYRPRERYIWWTYLNTILHADWRIEDCCDMGKGEFHNVFRRATQYWKPYGNYAKKSQIMGFIQKISNDSVEDFLCKGFVEDDDTEDARQEAAEALLLEIIARSEEDGEDDFDTDEDDVKVWVRTDRELAYWISSPRWPETI
;
A
#
# COMPACT_ATOMS: atom_id res chain seq x y z
N MET A 1 7.01 -44.89 7.39
CA MET A 1 6.25 -43.78 7.99
C MET A 1 6.89 -42.52 7.46
N MET A 2 6.24 -41.82 6.53
CA MET A 2 6.69 -40.49 6.11
C MET A 2 6.30 -39.54 7.24
N GLU A 3 7.26 -38.84 7.82
CA GLU A 3 6.99 -37.73 8.72
C GLU A 3 6.23 -36.68 7.91
N ALA A 4 5.01 -36.34 8.34
CA ALA A 4 4.28 -35.23 7.74
C ALA A 4 5.03 -33.95 8.10
N GLU A 5 5.53 -33.24 7.09
CA GLU A 5 6.14 -31.92 7.27
C GLU A 5 5.14 -30.98 7.95
N THR A 6 5.62 -30.23 8.95
CA THR A 6 4.79 -29.28 9.68
C THR A 6 4.55 -28.07 8.79
N PRO A 7 3.31 -27.62 8.58
CA PRO A 7 3.03 -26.46 7.74
C PRO A 7 3.78 -25.23 8.26
N THR A 8 4.33 -24.43 7.37
CA THR A 8 4.90 -23.14 7.75
C THR A 8 3.78 -22.20 8.21
N LEU A 9 4.14 -21.14 8.95
CA LEU A 9 3.18 -20.08 9.29
C LEU A 9 2.55 -19.43 8.05
N GLN A 10 3.28 -19.39 6.94
CA GLN A 10 2.79 -18.87 5.68
C GLN A 10 1.72 -19.80 5.08
N ASP A 11 1.93 -21.12 5.11
CA ASP A 11 0.96 -22.09 4.60
C ASP A 11 -0.33 -22.06 5.43
N ALA A 12 -0.21 -21.91 6.75
CA ALA A 12 -1.36 -21.78 7.64
C ALA A 12 -2.13 -20.46 7.41
N PHE A 13 -1.43 -19.38 7.07
CA PHE A 13 -2.05 -18.09 6.71
C PHE A 13 -2.81 -18.19 5.39
N GLU A 14 -2.18 -18.77 4.38
CA GLU A 14 -2.79 -19.00 3.07
C GLU A 14 -4.03 -19.91 3.17
N ALA A 15 -3.95 -21.00 3.92
CA ALA A 15 -5.08 -21.90 4.14
C ALA A 15 -6.28 -21.19 4.81
N GLN A 16 -6.04 -20.40 5.86
CA GLN A 16 -7.09 -19.60 6.52
C GLN A 16 -7.70 -18.57 5.58
N MET A 17 -6.87 -17.93 4.74
CA MET A 17 -7.35 -17.00 3.74
C MET A 17 -8.21 -17.69 2.68
N ALA A 18 -7.81 -18.86 2.19
CA ALA A 18 -8.58 -19.64 1.23
C ALA A 18 -9.96 -20.01 1.81
N GLU A 19 -10.01 -20.50 3.05
CA GLU A 19 -11.29 -20.80 3.74
C GLU A 19 -12.21 -19.56 3.83
N THR A 20 -11.63 -18.39 4.04
CA THR A 20 -12.38 -17.15 4.28
C THR A 20 -12.82 -16.45 2.99
N TYR A 21 -11.93 -16.34 2.01
CA TYR A 21 -12.12 -15.57 0.78
C TYR A 21 -12.60 -16.40 -0.41
N CYS A 22 -12.30 -17.71 -0.45
CA CYS A 22 -12.46 -18.56 -1.63
C CYS A 22 -13.67 -19.48 -1.49
N LYS A 23 -14.86 -18.91 -1.28
CA LYS A 23 -16.12 -19.69 -1.24
C LYS A 23 -16.51 -20.16 -2.64
N ASP A 24 -16.83 -21.45 -2.73
CA ASP A 24 -17.30 -22.14 -3.94
C ASP A 24 -16.37 -21.94 -5.17
N PRO A 25 -15.09 -22.35 -5.08
CA PRO A 25 -14.16 -22.20 -6.18
C PRO A 25 -14.53 -23.13 -7.35
N PRO A 26 -14.28 -22.74 -8.62
CA PRO A 26 -14.56 -23.58 -9.78
C PRO A 26 -13.82 -24.91 -9.75
N ASN A 27 -12.54 -24.88 -9.35
CA ASN A 27 -11.75 -26.07 -9.05
C ASN A 27 -11.33 -26.07 -7.58
N GLN A 28 -11.17 -27.27 -7.02
CA GLN A 28 -10.76 -27.41 -5.63
C GLN A 28 -9.39 -26.77 -5.41
N GLY A 29 -9.32 -25.84 -4.45
CA GLY A 29 -8.08 -25.16 -4.07
C GLY A 29 -7.81 -23.88 -4.86
N ASP A 30 -8.62 -23.52 -5.87
CA ASP A 30 -8.42 -22.24 -6.57
C ASP A 30 -8.57 -21.05 -5.60
N LEU A 31 -7.70 -20.07 -5.80
CA LEU A 31 -7.62 -18.84 -5.04
C LEU A 31 -8.22 -17.67 -5.84
N TRP A 32 -8.93 -16.79 -5.15
CA TRP A 32 -9.65 -15.68 -5.77
C TRP A 32 -8.88 -14.37 -5.66
N ASP A 33 -8.47 -13.80 -6.79
CA ASP A 33 -7.94 -12.43 -6.85
C ASP A 33 -9.10 -11.41 -6.93
N PRO A 34 -9.32 -10.59 -5.88
CA PRO A 34 -10.44 -9.67 -5.83
C PRO A 34 -10.25 -8.42 -6.68
N ILE A 35 -9.03 -8.13 -7.18
CA ILE A 35 -8.76 -7.01 -8.09
C ILE A 35 -8.99 -7.48 -9.53
N LEU A 36 -8.38 -8.59 -9.92
CA LEU A 36 -8.45 -9.10 -11.31
C LEU A 36 -9.73 -9.89 -11.61
N TYR A 37 -10.48 -10.28 -10.57
CA TYR A 37 -11.71 -11.05 -10.67
C TYR A 37 -11.52 -12.43 -11.32
N VAL A 38 -10.43 -13.10 -10.95
CA VAL A 38 -10.04 -14.37 -11.56
C VAL A 38 -9.70 -15.39 -10.48
N TRP A 39 -10.12 -16.63 -10.74
CA TRP A 39 -9.71 -17.81 -9.99
C TRP A 39 -8.38 -18.31 -10.55
N ARG A 40 -7.43 -18.62 -9.68
CA ARG A 40 -6.11 -19.12 -10.07
C ARG A 40 -5.73 -20.31 -9.19
N SER A 41 -5.09 -21.30 -9.80
CA SER A 41 -4.49 -22.39 -9.03
C SER A 41 -3.33 -21.83 -8.19
N PRO A 42 -3.17 -22.24 -6.92
CA PRO A 42 -2.03 -21.85 -6.09
C PRO A 42 -0.69 -22.22 -6.75
N ASP A 43 -0.66 -23.31 -7.51
CA ASP A 43 0.54 -23.78 -8.22
C ASP A 43 0.89 -22.95 -9.47
N SER A 44 0.02 -22.01 -9.88
CA SER A 44 0.26 -21.26 -11.11
C SER A 44 1.31 -20.16 -10.95
N GLY A 45 1.65 -19.76 -9.71
CA GLY A 45 2.53 -18.62 -9.44
C GLY A 45 1.92 -17.25 -9.80
N LEU A 46 0.64 -17.21 -10.18
CA LEU A 46 -0.07 -15.99 -10.63
C LEU A 46 -0.98 -15.41 -9.55
N VAL A 47 -0.95 -15.99 -8.36
CA VAL A 47 -1.70 -15.57 -7.19
C VAL A 47 -0.87 -15.92 -5.96
N LYS A 48 -0.79 -15.01 -4.99
CA LYS A 48 -0.11 -15.25 -3.72
C LYS A 48 -0.89 -14.63 -2.57
N ALA A 49 -0.75 -15.22 -1.38
CA ALA A 49 -1.25 -14.64 -0.14
C ALA A 49 -0.38 -13.44 0.28
N THR A 50 -0.80 -12.24 -0.14
CA THR A 50 -0.10 -10.98 0.12
C THR A 50 -0.48 -10.42 1.48
N HIS A 51 0.52 -10.02 2.27
CA HIS A 51 0.30 -9.27 3.51
C HIS A 51 0.05 -7.79 3.21
N LEU A 52 -0.99 -7.21 3.81
CA LEU A 52 -1.27 -5.76 3.73
C LEU A 52 -0.37 -4.97 4.66
N PHE A 53 -0.18 -5.45 5.90
CA PHE A 53 0.88 -5.04 6.80
C PHE A 53 2.06 -6.03 6.71
N PRO A 54 3.25 -5.60 6.24
CA PRO A 54 4.35 -6.49 5.92
C PRO A 54 4.87 -7.29 7.12
N ARG A 55 5.17 -8.58 6.90
CA ARG A 55 5.72 -9.48 7.93
C ARG A 55 7.01 -8.95 8.55
N ARG A 56 7.88 -8.31 7.77
CA ARG A 56 9.14 -7.72 8.26
C ARG A 56 8.94 -6.62 9.30
N GLN A 57 7.77 -6.00 9.32
CA GLN A 57 7.39 -4.96 10.28
C GLN A 57 6.62 -5.50 11.49
N ALA A 58 6.44 -6.82 11.61
CA ALA A 58 5.63 -7.46 12.66
C ALA A 58 5.89 -6.91 14.08
N ARG A 59 7.16 -6.64 14.42
CA ARG A 59 7.55 -6.10 15.73
C ARG A 59 6.89 -4.76 16.08
N PHE A 60 6.50 -3.97 15.08
CA PHE A 60 5.88 -2.67 15.26
C PHE A 60 4.36 -2.72 15.30
N MET A 61 3.75 -3.84 14.90
CA MET A 61 2.31 -3.95 14.69
C MET A 61 1.49 -3.60 15.95
N ASN A 62 1.94 -4.03 17.13
CA ASN A 62 1.30 -3.67 18.40
C ASN A 62 1.51 -2.20 18.80
N SER A 63 2.69 -1.64 18.52
CA SER A 63 2.94 -0.22 18.78
C SER A 63 2.06 0.66 17.88
N ILE A 64 1.96 0.29 16.60
CA ILE A 64 1.20 1.00 15.58
C ILE A 64 -0.31 0.91 15.84
N PHE A 65 -0.84 -0.31 15.92
CA PHE A 65 -2.30 -0.55 15.93
C PHE A 65 -2.89 -0.91 17.30
N GLY A 66 -2.06 -0.95 18.35
CA GLY A 66 -2.46 -1.32 19.71
C GLY A 66 -2.27 -2.81 20.03
N ASN A 67 -2.42 -3.14 21.32
CA ASN A 67 -2.21 -4.49 21.84
C ASN A 67 -3.11 -5.53 21.16
N GLY A 68 -2.54 -6.69 20.83
CA GLY A 68 -3.23 -7.79 20.16
C GLY A 68 -3.25 -7.67 18.64
N ALA A 69 -2.77 -6.57 18.05
CA ALA A 69 -2.70 -6.43 16.60
C ALA A 69 -1.83 -7.52 15.95
N ILE A 70 -0.75 -7.94 16.61
CA ILE A 70 0.14 -9.02 16.14
C ILE A 70 -0.58 -10.35 15.87
N GLU A 71 -1.73 -10.61 16.52
CA GLU A 71 -2.53 -11.81 16.29
C GLU A 71 -3.13 -11.83 14.88
N ASP A 72 -3.29 -10.66 14.25
CA ASP A 72 -3.79 -10.58 12.90
C ASP A 72 -2.73 -10.88 11.84
N LEU A 73 -1.44 -10.96 12.21
CA LEU A 73 -0.32 -10.96 11.26
C LEU A 73 -0.47 -12.04 10.18
N PHE A 74 -0.79 -13.26 10.62
CA PHE A 74 -1.02 -14.45 9.79
C PHE A 74 -2.52 -14.83 9.76
N SER A 75 -3.38 -13.83 9.85
CA SER A 75 -4.83 -14.01 9.76
C SER A 75 -5.39 -13.39 8.47
N PRO A 76 -6.55 -13.84 7.98
CA PRO A 76 -7.18 -13.26 6.79
C PRO A 76 -7.49 -11.75 6.92
N ASN A 77 -7.48 -11.20 8.14
CA ASN A 77 -7.66 -9.77 8.37
C ASN A 77 -6.54 -8.94 7.73
N ASN A 78 -5.33 -9.48 7.61
CA ASN A 78 -4.13 -8.79 7.14
C ASN A 78 -3.71 -9.21 5.72
N GLY A 79 -4.59 -9.84 4.95
CA GLY A 79 -4.19 -10.39 3.65
C GLY A 79 -5.22 -10.31 2.54
N LEU A 80 -4.71 -10.31 1.31
CA LEU A 80 -5.46 -10.50 0.07
C LEU A 80 -4.72 -11.48 -0.85
N PHE A 81 -5.45 -12.27 -1.62
CA PHE A 81 -4.85 -13.03 -2.71
C PHE A 81 -4.66 -12.12 -3.90
N LEU A 82 -3.41 -11.85 -4.29
CA LEU A 82 -3.11 -10.91 -5.36
C LEU A 82 -2.17 -11.55 -6.37
N HIS A 83 -2.35 -11.14 -7.64
CA HIS A 83 -1.34 -11.35 -8.65
C HIS A 83 -0.03 -10.66 -8.28
N PRO A 84 1.16 -11.27 -8.50
CA PRO A 84 2.44 -10.68 -8.14
C PRO A 84 2.66 -9.26 -8.68
N ALA A 85 2.31 -9.00 -9.95
CA ALA A 85 2.34 -7.65 -10.53
C ALA A 85 1.48 -6.62 -9.79
N ILE A 86 0.34 -7.03 -9.23
CA ILE A 86 -0.55 -6.12 -8.50
C ILE A 86 0.05 -5.82 -7.12
N GLU A 87 0.54 -6.85 -6.42
CA GLU A 87 1.26 -6.65 -5.17
C GLU A 87 2.45 -5.71 -5.36
N GLU A 88 3.27 -5.97 -6.38
CA GLU A 88 4.41 -5.14 -6.71
C GLU A 88 3.96 -3.70 -7.00
N ALA A 89 2.92 -3.52 -7.81
CA ALA A 89 2.41 -2.19 -8.10
C ALA A 89 1.87 -1.44 -6.86
N LEU A 90 1.32 -2.15 -5.85
CA LEU A 90 0.96 -1.55 -4.57
C LEU A 90 2.22 -1.15 -3.78
N HIS A 91 3.24 -2.00 -3.79
CA HIS A 91 4.50 -1.82 -3.07
C HIS A 91 5.33 -0.67 -3.64
N SER A 92 5.55 -0.63 -4.95
CA SER A 92 6.36 0.42 -5.57
C SER A 92 5.61 1.76 -5.71
N GLY A 93 4.36 1.89 -5.27
CA GLY A 93 3.63 3.16 -5.24
C GLY A 93 2.81 3.46 -6.50
N TYR A 94 2.58 2.49 -7.38
CA TYR A 94 1.84 2.69 -8.63
C TYR A 94 0.31 2.61 -8.46
N LEU A 95 -0.14 1.71 -7.58
CA LEU A 95 -1.55 1.47 -7.30
C LEU A 95 -1.83 1.69 -5.82
N ALA A 96 -3.00 2.22 -5.49
CA ALA A 96 -3.48 2.30 -4.12
C ALA A 96 -4.85 1.63 -3.98
N ILE A 97 -5.09 0.98 -2.83
CA ILE A 97 -6.43 0.51 -2.44
C ILE A 97 -7.09 1.60 -1.60
N VAL A 98 -8.28 2.04 -2.03
CA VAL A 98 -9.03 3.14 -1.41
C VAL A 98 -10.49 2.75 -1.16
N PRO A 99 -11.23 3.46 -0.29
CA PRO A 99 -12.66 3.29 -0.15
C PRO A 99 -13.38 3.44 -1.50
N ASN A 100 -14.38 2.60 -1.73
CA ASN A 100 -15.22 2.71 -2.92
C ASN A 100 -16.27 3.83 -2.72
N VAL A 101 -15.79 5.07 -2.79
CA VAL A 101 -16.54 6.32 -2.71
C VAL A 101 -16.31 7.14 -3.97
N GLU A 102 -17.26 8.01 -4.31
CA GLU A 102 -17.01 9.05 -5.30
C GLU A 102 -16.53 10.32 -4.57
N LEU A 103 -15.59 11.04 -5.17
CA LEU A 103 -15.10 12.29 -4.64
C LEU A 103 -15.85 13.43 -5.32
N ASP A 104 -16.42 14.34 -4.52
CA ASP A 104 -17.31 15.41 -4.99
C ASP A 104 -16.66 16.37 -6.00
N ASP A 105 -15.33 16.49 -5.98
CA ASP A 105 -14.55 17.37 -6.86
C ASP A 105 -14.42 16.85 -8.30
N MET A 106 -14.94 15.65 -8.60
CA MET A 106 -14.93 15.08 -9.94
C MET A 106 -16.24 15.43 -10.66
N GLU A 107 -16.19 16.39 -11.59
CA GLU A 107 -17.06 16.32 -12.76
C GLU A 107 -16.60 15.10 -13.57
N PRO A 108 -17.36 13.99 -13.58
CA PRO A 108 -16.98 12.81 -14.34
C PRO A 108 -16.96 13.20 -15.82
N TRP A 109 -15.98 12.70 -16.58
CA TRP A 109 -15.94 12.90 -18.03
C TRP A 109 -17.01 12.07 -18.78
N TRP A 110 -17.83 11.30 -18.05
CA TRP A 110 -18.96 10.53 -18.56
C TRP A 110 -20.29 11.01 -17.94
N ASP A 111 -21.39 10.83 -18.68
CA ASP A 111 -22.73 11.28 -18.30
C ASP A 111 -23.21 10.62 -16.99
N LYS A 112 -23.67 11.45 -16.03
CA LYS A 112 -24.12 11.05 -14.68
C LYS A 112 -25.49 10.37 -14.67
N SER A 113 -26.19 10.34 -15.80
CA SER A 113 -27.62 10.01 -15.89
C SER A 113 -27.99 8.58 -15.47
N ASP A 114 -27.03 7.63 -15.43
CA ASP A 114 -27.28 6.23 -15.06
C ASP A 114 -26.52 5.72 -13.82
N VAL A 115 -25.82 6.59 -13.09
CA VAL A 115 -25.03 6.16 -11.92
C VAL A 115 -25.88 6.21 -10.65
N PRO A 116 -26.06 5.09 -9.90
CA PRO A 116 -26.74 5.11 -8.60
C PRO A 116 -26.05 6.11 -7.65
N PRO A 117 -26.79 6.67 -6.66
CA PRO A 117 -26.31 7.76 -5.83
C PRO A 117 -24.91 7.46 -5.28
N SER A 118 -24.00 8.40 -5.54
CA SER A 118 -22.61 8.38 -5.13
C SER A 118 -22.48 8.23 -3.62
N MET A 119 -21.70 7.24 -3.18
CA MET A 119 -21.42 7.05 -1.75
C MET A 119 -20.35 8.03 -1.30
N THR A 120 -20.62 8.75 -0.21
CA THR A 120 -19.66 9.65 0.46
C THR A 120 -18.81 8.90 1.48
N ILE A 121 -17.66 9.47 1.89
CA ILE A 121 -16.80 8.89 2.96
C ILE A 121 -17.56 8.67 4.27
N PRO A 122 -18.34 9.63 4.81
CA PRO A 122 -19.09 9.41 6.05
C PRO A 122 -20.15 8.29 5.95
N GLU A 123 -20.73 8.08 4.78
CA GLU A 123 -21.65 6.96 4.54
C GLU A 123 -20.91 5.64 4.46
N TRP A 124 -19.76 5.61 3.79
CA TRP A 124 -18.88 4.45 3.73
C TRP A 124 -18.39 4.04 5.12
N GLU A 125 -17.97 5.00 5.95
CA GLU A 125 -17.53 4.81 7.35
C GLU A 125 -18.64 4.21 8.24
N LYS A 126 -19.92 4.40 7.91
CA LYS A 126 -21.05 3.84 8.67
C LYS A 126 -21.48 2.44 8.24
N ARG A 127 -20.99 1.93 7.10
CA ARG A 127 -21.35 0.59 6.61
C ARG A 127 -20.74 -0.51 7.47
N GLU A 128 -21.49 -1.58 7.67
CA GLU A 128 -20.96 -2.81 8.27
C GLU A 128 -19.93 -3.47 7.34
N VAL A 129 -20.24 -3.55 6.05
CA VAL A 129 -19.35 -4.11 5.02
C VAL A 129 -18.68 -2.98 4.23
N LYS A 130 -17.37 -2.86 4.37
CA LYS A 130 -16.54 -1.89 3.65
C LYS A 130 -16.19 -2.39 2.26
N ASN A 131 -16.46 -1.60 1.22
CA ASN A 131 -16.04 -1.92 -0.14
C ASN A 131 -14.91 -1.00 -0.57
N TYR A 132 -13.98 -1.55 -1.36
CA TYR A 132 -12.78 -0.86 -1.80
C TYR A 132 -12.71 -0.80 -3.32
N LYS A 133 -11.85 0.06 -3.85
CA LYS A 133 -11.44 0.11 -5.25
C LYS A 133 -9.94 0.39 -5.36
N VAL A 134 -9.35 0.06 -6.49
CA VAL A 134 -7.99 0.43 -6.85
C VAL A 134 -8.01 1.79 -7.55
N VAL A 135 -7.00 2.61 -7.30
CA VAL A 135 -6.70 3.81 -8.09
C VAL A 135 -5.26 3.74 -8.58
N VAL A 136 -5.03 4.18 -9.81
CA VAL A 136 -3.69 4.28 -10.38
C VAL A 136 -3.13 5.66 -10.06
N LEU A 137 -2.04 5.70 -9.30
CA LEU A 137 -1.42 6.95 -8.84
C LEU A 137 -0.56 7.60 -9.92
N ASP A 138 0.09 6.79 -10.75
CA ASP A 138 0.92 7.26 -11.84
C ASP A 138 0.64 6.48 -13.13
N LYS A 139 -0.12 7.13 -14.02
CA LYS A 139 -0.48 6.57 -15.33
C LYS A 139 0.63 6.73 -16.38
N ARG A 140 1.64 7.52 -16.10
CA ARG A 140 2.68 7.89 -17.08
C ARG A 140 4.00 7.20 -16.79
N SER A 141 4.21 6.72 -15.58
CA SER A 141 5.43 6.01 -15.24
C SER A 141 5.75 4.88 -16.23
N PRO A 142 6.95 4.87 -16.82
CA PRO A 142 7.45 3.71 -17.55
C PRO A 142 7.50 2.46 -16.67
N GLY A 143 7.71 2.61 -15.36
CA GLY A 143 7.85 1.50 -14.42
C GLY A 143 6.58 0.65 -14.30
N ILE A 144 5.38 1.25 -14.19
CA ILE A 144 4.14 0.45 -14.20
C ILE A 144 3.94 -0.24 -15.56
N ARG A 145 4.35 0.37 -16.66
CA ARG A 145 4.25 -0.27 -17.99
C ARG A 145 5.17 -1.47 -18.10
N GLN A 146 6.43 -1.31 -17.69
CA GLN A 146 7.43 -2.37 -17.68
C GLN A 146 7.02 -3.50 -16.75
N LEU A 147 6.54 -3.16 -15.55
CA LEU A 147 6.04 -4.12 -14.57
C LEU A 147 5.00 -5.03 -15.21
N PHE A 148 3.92 -4.48 -15.77
CA PHE A 148 2.87 -5.31 -16.37
C PHE A 148 3.30 -5.97 -17.69
N ALA A 149 4.22 -5.37 -18.46
CA ALA A 149 4.78 -5.97 -19.66
C ALA A 149 5.64 -7.22 -19.38
N ASN A 150 6.16 -7.37 -18.16
CA ASN A 150 6.93 -8.55 -17.76
C ASN A 150 6.03 -9.77 -17.46
N TYR A 151 4.74 -9.56 -17.17
CA TYR A 151 3.77 -10.63 -16.85
C TYR A 151 2.90 -11.04 -18.06
N LYS A 152 3.54 -11.15 -19.21
CA LYS A 152 3.05 -11.00 -20.60
C LYS A 152 1.80 -11.75 -21.09
N ASP A 153 1.10 -12.52 -20.27
CA ASP A 153 -0.02 -13.38 -20.72
C ASP A 153 -1.28 -13.38 -19.81
N ASP A 154 -1.26 -12.74 -18.62
CA ASP A 154 -2.31 -12.98 -17.60
C ASP A 154 -3.08 -11.76 -17.10
N ILE A 155 -2.56 -10.56 -17.33
CA ILE A 155 -3.28 -9.32 -17.08
C ILE A 155 -3.43 -8.65 -18.44
N ALA A 156 -4.68 -8.40 -18.86
CA ALA A 156 -4.94 -7.61 -20.06
C ALA A 156 -4.03 -6.36 -20.02
N TYR A 157 -3.28 -6.14 -21.11
CA TYR A 157 -2.07 -5.30 -21.29
C TYR A 157 -2.08 -3.85 -20.75
N ASP A 158 -3.14 -3.48 -20.07
CA ASP A 158 -3.65 -2.16 -19.91
C ASP A 158 -3.96 -1.96 -18.43
N TRP A 159 -2.91 -1.78 -17.62
CA TRP A 159 -2.99 -1.42 -16.20
C TRP A 159 -3.90 -0.21 -15.95
N TRP A 160 -4.19 0.61 -16.98
CA TRP A 160 -5.15 1.71 -16.90
C TRP A 160 -6.57 1.25 -16.59
N TYR A 161 -6.97 0.01 -16.91
CA TYR A 161 -8.28 -0.53 -16.54
C TYR A 161 -8.40 -0.85 -15.05
N LEU A 162 -7.30 -0.82 -14.30
CA LEU A 162 -7.33 -0.96 -12.85
C LEU A 162 -7.77 0.32 -12.15
N ASP A 163 -7.66 1.49 -12.79
CA ASP A 163 -8.07 2.75 -12.19
C ASP A 163 -9.58 2.80 -11.97
N GLY A 164 -9.99 2.97 -10.72
CA GLY A 164 -11.39 2.94 -10.30
C GLY A 164 -11.99 1.53 -10.22
N ARG A 165 -11.22 0.48 -10.48
CA ARG A 165 -11.71 -0.90 -10.45
C ARG A 165 -12.04 -1.30 -9.02
N LYS A 166 -13.29 -1.70 -8.78
CA LYS A 166 -13.76 -2.14 -7.46
C LYS A 166 -13.08 -3.44 -7.06
N LEU A 167 -12.92 -3.71 -5.77
CA LEU A 167 -12.55 -5.03 -5.30
C LEU A 167 -13.81 -5.88 -5.18
N LEU A 168 -13.81 -7.07 -5.78
CA LEU A 168 -14.94 -7.99 -5.74
C LEU A 168 -14.62 -9.11 -4.75
N PHE A 169 -15.26 -9.09 -3.59
CA PHE A 169 -15.14 -10.17 -2.60
C PHE A 169 -16.23 -11.22 -2.81
N ARG A 170 -15.93 -12.48 -2.52
CA ARG A 170 -16.88 -13.61 -2.64
C ARG A 170 -17.79 -13.78 -1.42
N SER A 171 -17.58 -12.97 -0.38
CA SER A 171 -18.37 -12.95 0.85
C SER A 171 -18.43 -11.53 1.41
N ASP A 172 -19.10 -11.33 2.55
CA ASP A 172 -19.10 -10.06 3.28
C ASP A 172 -17.82 -9.81 4.10
N TYR A 173 -16.92 -10.80 4.17
CA TYR A 173 -15.66 -10.67 4.87
C TYR A 173 -14.72 -9.68 4.15
N ARG A 174 -14.02 -8.85 4.93
CA ARG A 174 -13.06 -7.85 4.44
C ARG A 174 -11.80 -7.89 5.31
N PRO A 175 -10.62 -7.57 4.75
CA PRO A 175 -9.47 -7.24 5.57
C PRO A 175 -9.79 -6.09 6.54
N ARG A 176 -9.10 -6.04 7.68
CA ARG A 176 -9.27 -4.94 8.63
C ARG A 176 -8.81 -3.64 7.99
N GLU A 177 -9.64 -2.60 8.12
CA GLU A 177 -9.45 -1.30 7.48
C GLU A 177 -8.06 -0.70 7.73
N ARG A 178 -7.54 -0.84 8.95
CA ARG A 178 -6.22 -0.30 9.33
C ARG A 178 -5.06 -0.87 8.52
N TYR A 179 -5.16 -2.11 8.04
CA TYR A 179 -4.09 -2.71 7.21
C TYR A 179 -4.20 -2.25 5.76
N ILE A 180 -5.43 -2.07 5.23
CA ILE A 180 -5.64 -1.43 3.93
C ILE A 180 -5.13 0.02 3.97
N TRP A 181 -5.45 0.75 5.04
CA TRP A 181 -4.95 2.11 5.27
C TRP A 181 -3.42 2.16 5.35
N TRP A 182 -2.79 1.19 6.01
CA TRP A 182 -1.33 1.09 6.05
C TRP A 182 -0.72 0.86 4.68
N THR A 183 -1.25 -0.08 3.90
CA THR A 183 -0.80 -0.31 2.51
C THR A 183 -0.94 0.97 1.70
N TYR A 184 -2.09 1.64 1.78
CA TYR A 184 -2.33 2.93 1.15
C TYR A 184 -1.29 3.98 1.54
N LEU A 185 -1.03 4.15 2.84
CA LEU A 185 -0.06 5.13 3.33
C LEU A 185 1.34 4.86 2.76
N ASN A 186 1.80 3.61 2.78
CA ASN A 186 3.07 3.23 2.16
C ASN A 186 3.09 3.58 0.68
N THR A 187 2.04 3.22 -0.06
CA THR A 187 1.93 3.53 -1.48
C THR A 187 2.03 5.03 -1.73
N ILE A 188 1.32 5.86 -0.96
CA ILE A 188 1.35 7.33 -1.10
C ILE A 188 2.76 7.87 -0.84
N LEU A 189 3.48 7.37 0.16
CA LEU A 189 4.85 7.79 0.44
C LEU A 189 5.82 7.42 -0.68
N HIS A 190 5.76 6.17 -1.17
CA HIS A 190 6.53 5.76 -2.34
C HIS A 190 6.18 6.57 -3.59
N ALA A 191 4.90 6.90 -3.76
CA ALA A 191 4.43 7.72 -4.85
C ALA A 191 5.05 9.12 -4.78
N ASP A 192 5.04 9.78 -3.62
CA ASP A 192 5.62 11.11 -3.41
C ASP A 192 7.13 11.15 -3.70
N TRP A 193 7.88 10.17 -3.20
CA TRP A 193 9.32 10.13 -3.39
C TRP A 193 9.75 9.98 -4.85
N ARG A 194 9.04 9.17 -5.62
CA ARG A 194 9.33 9.04 -7.06
C ARG A 194 9.08 10.35 -7.83
N ILE A 195 8.24 11.26 -7.32
CA ILE A 195 8.04 12.57 -7.96
C ILE A 195 9.34 13.38 -7.92
N GLU A 196 10.09 13.28 -6.82
CA GLU A 196 11.32 14.05 -6.65
C GLU A 196 12.37 13.65 -7.69
N ASP A 197 12.40 12.37 -8.02
CA ASP A 197 13.31 11.80 -9.02
C ASP A 197 12.88 12.09 -10.48
N CYS A 198 11.64 12.54 -10.71
CA CYS A 198 11.11 12.78 -12.05
C CYS A 198 11.35 14.22 -12.55
N CYS A 199 11.79 14.35 -13.80
CA CYS A 199 11.96 15.63 -14.51
C CYS A 199 10.69 16.50 -14.50
N ASP A 200 10.82 17.83 -14.41
CA ASP A 200 9.73 18.79 -14.15
C ASP A 200 8.49 18.71 -15.07
N MET A 201 8.59 18.11 -16.26
CA MET A 201 7.51 18.05 -17.25
C MET A 201 6.29 17.19 -16.85
N GLY A 202 6.34 16.44 -15.73
CA GLY A 202 5.24 15.58 -15.26
C GLY A 202 4.60 15.96 -13.92
N LYS A 203 5.18 16.91 -13.18
CA LYS A 203 4.85 17.13 -11.75
C LYS A 203 3.42 17.61 -11.51
N GLY A 204 2.87 18.46 -12.38
CA GLY A 204 1.54 19.05 -12.19
C GLY A 204 0.38 18.05 -12.26
N GLU A 205 0.42 17.10 -13.19
CA GLU A 205 -0.61 16.05 -13.29
C GLU A 205 -0.47 15.02 -12.18
N PHE A 206 0.76 14.60 -11.86
CA PHE A 206 0.99 13.72 -10.72
C PHE A 206 0.46 14.36 -9.45
N HIS A 207 0.78 15.63 -9.19
CA HIS A 207 0.31 16.33 -7.99
C HIS A 207 -1.23 16.36 -7.91
N ASN A 208 -1.93 16.44 -9.04
CA ASN A 208 -3.40 16.32 -9.06
C ASN A 208 -3.88 14.90 -8.73
N VAL A 209 -3.24 13.85 -9.27
CA VAL A 209 -3.61 12.45 -8.95
C VAL A 209 -3.28 12.13 -7.51
N PHE A 210 -2.12 12.57 -7.01
CA PHE A 210 -1.71 12.46 -5.63
C PHE A 210 -2.69 13.17 -4.70
N ARG A 211 -3.00 14.46 -4.97
CA ARG A 211 -3.99 15.24 -4.21
C ARG A 211 -5.38 14.60 -4.25
N ARG A 212 -5.74 13.92 -5.34
CA ARG A 212 -6.99 13.15 -5.42
C ARG A 212 -6.90 11.89 -4.56
N ALA A 213 -5.79 11.18 -4.60
CA ALA A 213 -5.58 9.97 -3.82
C ALA A 213 -5.67 10.25 -2.32
N THR A 214 -5.17 11.41 -1.88
CA THR A 214 -5.23 11.89 -0.49
C THR A 214 -6.64 12.23 0.01
N GLN A 215 -7.62 12.41 -0.88
CA GLN A 215 -8.99 12.67 -0.47
C GLN A 215 -9.76 11.40 -0.04
N TYR A 216 -9.29 10.21 -0.44
CA TYR A 216 -10.01 8.96 -0.20
C TYR A 216 -9.94 8.47 1.25
N TRP A 217 -8.81 8.72 1.91
CA TRP A 217 -8.60 8.39 3.30
C TRP A 217 -8.40 9.67 4.07
N LYS A 218 -9.03 9.77 5.25
CA LYS A 218 -8.61 10.79 6.20
C LYS A 218 -7.17 10.45 6.65
N PRO A 219 -6.29 11.45 6.77
CA PRO A 219 -4.92 11.24 7.20
C PRO A 219 -4.86 10.65 8.61
N TYR A 220 -5.85 10.96 9.46
CA TYR A 220 -6.01 10.43 10.82
C TYR A 220 -7.43 9.92 11.06
N GLY A 221 -7.55 8.94 11.96
CA GLY A 221 -8.81 8.25 12.26
C GLY A 221 -8.57 7.07 13.20
N ASN A 222 -9.44 6.05 13.16
CA ASN A 222 -9.30 4.82 13.96
C ASN A 222 -8.12 3.91 13.51
N TYR A 223 -7.20 4.40 12.69
CA TYR A 223 -6.21 3.59 11.96
C TYR A 223 -4.80 3.68 12.53
N ALA A 224 -4.36 4.88 12.94
CA ALA A 224 -3.06 5.12 13.56
C ALA A 224 -3.12 6.34 14.48
N LYS A 225 -2.21 6.39 15.46
CA LYS A 225 -2.10 7.52 16.39
C LYS A 225 -1.53 8.74 15.67
N LYS A 226 -1.98 9.94 16.07
CA LYS A 226 -1.44 11.22 15.57
C LYS A 226 0.08 11.29 15.69
N SER A 227 0.60 10.87 16.84
CA SER A 227 2.04 10.81 17.09
C SER A 227 2.74 10.05 15.97
N GLN A 228 2.32 8.82 15.68
CA GLN A 228 2.88 8.00 14.59
C GLN A 228 2.91 8.73 13.26
N ILE A 229 1.81 9.39 12.89
CA ILE A 229 1.72 10.19 11.66
C ILE A 229 2.71 11.35 11.67
N MET A 230 2.82 12.09 12.78
CA MET A 230 3.80 13.16 12.92
C MET A 230 5.25 12.66 12.85
N GLY A 231 5.52 11.47 13.39
CA GLY A 231 6.82 10.80 13.27
C GLY A 231 7.18 10.54 11.81
N PHE A 232 6.20 10.17 10.98
CA PHE A 232 6.38 10.03 9.53
C PHE A 232 6.71 11.34 8.87
N ILE A 233 5.88 12.37 9.13
CA ILE A 233 6.05 13.68 8.52
C ILE A 233 7.45 14.22 8.82
N GLN A 234 7.87 14.15 10.07
CA GLN A 234 9.17 14.67 10.51
C GLN A 234 10.37 13.92 9.94
N LYS A 235 10.24 12.61 9.64
CA LYS A 235 11.38 11.78 9.22
C LYS A 235 11.42 11.48 7.72
N ILE A 236 10.27 11.48 7.03
CA ILE A 236 10.10 10.82 5.73
C ILE A 236 9.49 11.77 4.69
N SER A 237 8.67 12.73 5.11
CA SER A 237 7.84 13.54 4.22
C SER A 237 8.57 14.76 3.65
N ASN A 238 8.28 15.06 2.39
CA ASN A 238 8.51 16.37 1.79
C ASN A 238 7.33 17.32 2.10
N ASP A 239 7.50 18.63 1.83
CA ASP A 239 6.50 19.68 2.11
C ASP A 239 5.11 19.37 1.49
N SER A 240 5.05 18.58 0.41
CA SER A 240 3.82 18.17 -0.30
C SER A 240 2.94 17.22 0.52
N VAL A 241 3.52 16.25 1.21
CA VAL A 241 2.77 15.25 1.98
C VAL A 241 2.50 15.73 3.39
N GLU A 242 3.30 16.67 3.90
CA GLU A 242 3.07 17.33 5.18
C GLU A 242 1.71 18.04 5.20
N ASP A 243 1.39 18.84 4.19
CA ASP A 243 0.09 19.55 4.12
C ASP A 243 -1.10 18.58 4.07
N PHE A 244 -0.95 17.40 3.47
CA PHE A 244 -1.97 16.36 3.52
C PHE A 244 -2.07 15.74 4.91
N LEU A 245 -0.97 15.20 5.44
CA LEU A 245 -0.98 14.46 6.69
C LEU A 245 -1.31 15.36 7.89
N CYS A 246 -1.02 16.66 7.82
CA CYS A 246 -1.32 17.66 8.83
C CYS A 246 -2.75 18.24 8.79
N LYS A 247 -3.48 18.10 7.67
CA LYS A 247 -4.81 18.71 7.53
C LYS A 247 -5.86 18.05 8.42
N GLY A 248 -6.46 18.83 9.32
CA GLY A 248 -7.63 18.46 10.12
C GLY A 248 -7.35 18.10 11.58
N PHE A 249 -6.08 18.06 12.01
CA PHE A 249 -5.76 17.73 13.40
C PHE A 249 -6.42 18.69 14.40
N VAL A 250 -7.26 18.15 15.28
CA VAL A 250 -7.57 18.79 16.57
C VAL A 250 -6.48 18.34 17.54
N GLU A 251 -5.92 19.27 18.31
CA GLU A 251 -4.96 18.94 19.38
C GLU A 251 -5.65 18.03 20.39
N ASP A 252 -5.19 16.79 20.56
CA ASP A 252 -5.60 15.96 21.68
C ASP A 252 -4.50 14.99 22.15
N ASP A 253 -4.73 14.55 23.39
CA ASP A 253 -3.90 14.29 24.59
C ASP A 253 -2.54 13.55 24.57
N ASP A 254 -1.76 13.89 25.60
CA ASP A 254 -0.43 13.43 26.03
C ASP A 254 -0.39 11.91 26.35
N THR A 255 -0.19 11.05 25.35
CA THR A 255 0.10 9.62 25.60
C THR A 255 1.26 9.08 24.78
N GLU A 256 1.94 8.08 25.37
CA GLU A 256 3.20 7.43 24.97
C GLU A 256 3.61 7.56 23.50
N ASP A 257 4.86 8.00 23.33
CA ASP A 257 5.52 8.39 22.10
C ASP A 257 5.78 7.21 21.14
N ALA A 258 4.73 6.69 20.50
CA ALA A 258 4.85 5.69 19.43
C ALA A 258 5.34 6.30 18.09
N ARG A 259 5.83 7.56 18.08
CA ARG A 259 6.30 8.26 16.86
C ARG A 259 7.45 7.51 16.22
N GLN A 260 8.36 7.04 17.06
CA GLN A 260 9.63 6.48 16.62
C GLN A 260 9.43 5.14 15.93
N GLU A 261 8.66 4.23 16.53
CA GLU A 261 8.43 2.87 16.02
C GLU A 261 7.71 2.86 14.69
N ALA A 262 6.70 3.71 14.55
CA ALA A 262 5.99 3.80 13.29
C ALA A 262 6.95 4.31 12.21
N ALA A 263 7.64 5.43 12.46
CA ALA A 263 8.56 5.99 11.47
C ALA A 263 9.71 5.04 11.12
N GLU A 264 10.19 4.25 12.09
CA GLU A 264 11.13 3.15 11.83
C GLU A 264 10.52 2.03 10.98
N ALA A 265 9.26 1.64 11.21
CA ALA A 265 8.57 0.63 10.42
C ALA A 265 8.44 1.04 8.95
N LEU A 266 8.06 2.30 8.69
CA LEU A 266 7.97 2.83 7.34
C LEU A 266 9.34 2.99 6.68
N LEU A 267 10.33 3.53 7.41
CA LEU A 267 11.68 3.67 6.88
C LEU A 267 12.28 2.32 6.50
N LEU A 268 12.04 1.28 7.30
CA LEU A 268 12.44 -0.08 6.95
C LEU A 268 11.73 -0.62 5.71
N GLU A 269 10.46 -0.26 5.52
CA GLU A 269 9.71 -0.67 4.32
C GLU A 269 10.30 -0.07 3.06
N ILE A 270 10.61 1.20 3.17
CA ILE A 270 11.25 1.99 2.16
C ILE A 270 12.61 1.39 1.78
N ILE A 271 13.49 1.16 2.75
CA ILE A 271 14.88 0.76 2.51
C ILE A 271 14.87 -0.63 1.88
N ALA A 272 14.09 -1.53 2.47
CA ALA A 272 14.03 -2.89 1.97
C ALA A 272 13.21 -3.01 0.67
N ARG A 273 12.67 -1.92 0.11
CA ARG A 273 12.10 -1.87 -1.25
C ARG A 273 13.09 -1.25 -2.24
N SER A 274 13.84 -0.22 -1.85
CA SER A 274 14.90 0.32 -2.70
C SER A 274 16.02 -0.68 -2.98
N GLU A 275 16.27 -1.62 -2.06
CA GLU A 275 17.24 -2.71 -2.27
C GLU A 275 16.73 -3.80 -3.24
N GLU A 276 15.41 -4.01 -3.37
CA GLU A 276 14.82 -5.00 -4.29
C GLU A 276 14.77 -4.49 -5.74
N ASP A 277 14.67 -3.17 -5.94
CA ASP A 277 14.66 -2.51 -7.26
C ASP A 277 16.07 -2.31 -7.85
N GLY A 278 17.13 -2.65 -7.12
CA GLY A 278 18.53 -2.31 -7.43
C GLY A 278 19.31 -3.31 -8.31
N GLU A 279 18.68 -4.33 -8.89
CA GLU A 279 19.37 -5.37 -9.69
C GLU A 279 19.14 -5.31 -11.22
N ASP A 280 18.78 -4.15 -11.79
CA ASP A 280 18.78 -3.95 -13.24
C ASP A 280 19.77 -2.84 -13.65
N ASP A 281 21.06 -3.10 -13.46
CA ASP A 281 22.16 -2.41 -14.13
C ASP A 281 22.06 -2.69 -15.65
N PHE A 282 21.28 -1.88 -16.36
CA PHE A 282 21.38 -1.78 -17.81
C PHE A 282 22.59 -0.90 -18.14
N ASP A 283 23.71 -1.55 -18.47
CA ASP A 283 24.84 -0.96 -19.22
C ASP A 283 24.28 -0.15 -20.40
N THR A 284 24.22 1.17 -20.22
CA THR A 284 24.01 2.12 -21.31
C THR A 284 25.14 3.12 -21.24
N ASP A 285 26.05 3.00 -22.19
CA ASP A 285 27.28 3.77 -22.32
C ASP A 285 27.10 5.29 -22.08
N GLU A 286 28.03 5.82 -21.29
CA GLU A 286 28.55 7.19 -21.19
C GLU A 286 27.70 8.35 -21.75
N ASP A 287 27.17 9.20 -20.86
CA ASP A 287 27.56 10.63 -20.79
C ASP A 287 26.86 11.37 -19.62
N ASP A 288 27.68 11.82 -18.66
CA ASP A 288 27.48 12.88 -17.66
C ASP A 288 26.04 13.28 -17.25
N VAL A 289 25.54 12.64 -16.17
CA VAL A 289 24.62 13.29 -15.22
C VAL A 289 25.14 13.04 -13.80
N LYS A 290 25.67 14.09 -13.16
CA LYS A 290 25.91 14.10 -11.71
C LYS A 290 24.56 14.10 -11.00
N VAL A 291 24.03 12.90 -10.77
CA VAL A 291 22.93 12.67 -9.83
C VAL A 291 23.52 12.82 -8.43
N TRP A 292 23.10 13.84 -7.70
CA TRP A 292 23.26 13.86 -6.25
C TRP A 292 22.28 12.85 -5.68
N VAL A 293 22.65 11.56 -5.75
CA VAL A 293 22.02 10.54 -4.93
C VAL A 293 22.32 10.95 -3.50
N ARG A 294 21.29 11.25 -2.71
CA ARG A 294 21.40 11.36 -1.27
C ARG A 294 21.69 9.95 -0.77
N THR A 295 22.94 9.53 -0.88
CA THR A 295 23.36 8.13 -0.77
C THR A 295 22.88 7.52 0.53
N ASP A 296 22.40 6.28 0.48
CA ASP A 296 22.01 5.41 1.60
C ASP A 296 22.98 5.41 2.79
N ARG A 297 24.22 5.84 2.56
CA ARG A 297 25.23 6.12 3.58
C ARG A 297 24.81 7.15 4.62
N GLU A 298 24.03 8.18 4.28
CA GLU A 298 23.52 9.12 5.29
C GLU A 298 22.49 8.42 6.18
N LEU A 299 21.51 7.71 5.60
CA LEU A 299 20.47 6.98 6.35
C LEU A 299 21.05 5.88 7.26
N ALA A 300 22.06 5.14 6.81
CA ALA A 300 22.77 4.16 7.63
C ALA A 300 23.61 4.80 8.77
N TYR A 301 24.14 6.02 8.56
CA TYR A 301 24.86 6.77 9.60
C TYR A 301 23.91 7.34 10.67
N TRP A 302 22.67 7.65 10.30
CA TRP A 302 21.62 8.11 11.22
C TRP A 302 21.07 6.98 12.11
N ILE A 303 20.90 5.77 11.58
CA ILE A 303 20.47 4.60 12.36
C ILE A 303 21.52 4.13 13.37
N SER A 304 22.80 4.41 13.12
CA SER A 304 23.94 3.96 13.93
C SER A 304 24.47 4.98 14.96
N SER A 305 23.86 6.18 15.07
CA SER A 305 24.34 7.23 15.98
C SER A 305 23.54 7.34 17.28
N PRO A 306 24.06 6.85 18.42
CA PRO A 306 23.57 7.22 19.74
C PRO A 306 24.33 8.45 20.23
N ARG A 307 23.68 9.62 20.34
CA ARG A 307 23.84 10.61 21.43
C ARG A 307 23.16 11.94 21.15
N TRP A 308 22.27 12.32 22.06
CA TRP A 308 22.00 13.70 22.39
C TRP A 308 23.25 14.33 23.05
N PRO A 309 23.58 15.61 22.81
CA PRO A 309 24.39 16.37 23.74
C PRO A 309 23.52 16.73 24.95
N GLU A 310 23.98 16.31 26.13
CA GLU A 310 23.55 16.89 27.39
C GLU A 310 23.89 18.38 27.40
N THR A 311 22.90 19.18 27.82
CA THR A 311 23.01 20.57 28.24
C THR A 311 24.26 20.88 29.07
N ILE A 312 24.90 22.01 28.76
CA ILE A 312 25.27 23.03 29.77
C ILE A 312 24.84 24.39 29.24
#